data_AF-A0A3A5KSC6-F1
#
_entry.id   AF-A0A3A5KSC6-F1
#
_cell.length_a   1.000
_cell.length_b   1.000
_cell.length_c   1.000
_cell.angle_alpha   90.00
_cell.angle_beta   90.00
_cell.angle_gamma   90.00
#
_symmetry.space_group_name_H-M   'P 1'
#
loop_
_entity.id
_entity.type
_entity.pdbx_description
1 polymer ?
#
loop_
_entity_poly.entity_id
_entity_poly.type
_entity_poly.pdbx_seq_one_letter_code
_entity_poly.pdbx_strand_id
1 'polypeptide(L)'
;MTNHALTRRAALGAIASILATAGATAPSAAIPVNDPLIDAIAAFRAGLDDYDRNARLEDEEKLDAYAEASFGLPMTVIEEWERPATSKQGAIEALRLALDEMSSFEASPTVPPMVGAALAYLEGLQS
;
A
#
# COMPACT_ATOMS: atom_id res chain seq x y z
N MET A 1 33.18 -27.89 -17.31
CA MET A 1 33.73 -27.15 -16.15
C MET A 1 32.60 -27.02 -15.14
N THR A 2 32.69 -27.83 -14.08
CA THR A 2 31.90 -27.81 -12.85
C THR A 2 32.09 -26.50 -12.09
N ASN A 3 31.04 -26.05 -11.38
CA ASN A 3 31.03 -25.31 -10.10
C ASN A 3 29.55 -24.97 -9.79
N HIS A 4 29.00 -25.04 -8.59
CA HIS A 4 29.34 -25.72 -7.35
C HIS A 4 28.02 -25.73 -6.56
N ALA A 5 27.65 -26.88 -6.00
CA ALA A 5 26.49 -27.00 -5.13
C ALA A 5 26.66 -26.14 -3.86
N LEU A 6 25.55 -25.60 -3.33
CA LEU A 6 25.44 -25.18 -1.93
C LEU A 6 24.06 -25.56 -1.39
N THR A 7 23.94 -26.85 -1.08
CA THR A 7 23.01 -27.42 -0.11
C THR A 7 23.29 -26.81 1.27
N ARG A 8 22.33 -26.13 1.88
CA ARG A 8 22.39 -25.84 3.33
C ARG A 8 21.47 -26.80 4.06
N ARG A 9 22.11 -27.83 4.62
CA ARG A 9 21.56 -28.88 5.48
C ARG A 9 20.82 -28.28 6.68
N ALA A 10 19.69 -28.90 6.98
CA ALA A 10 19.00 -28.81 8.25
C ALA A 10 19.94 -29.12 9.43
N ALA A 11 19.80 -28.34 10.51
CA ALA A 11 20.30 -28.70 11.82
C ALA A 11 19.12 -28.61 12.81
N LEU A 12 18.46 -29.76 13.01
CA LEU A 12 17.61 -30.00 14.16
C LEU A 12 18.52 -30.38 15.33
N GLY A 13 18.57 -29.53 16.35
CA GLY A 13 19.14 -29.83 17.66
C GLY A 13 18.12 -29.49 18.74
N ALA A 14 17.46 -30.51 19.28
CA ALA A 14 17.00 -30.48 20.67
C ALA A 14 18.28 -30.61 21.56
N ILE A 15 18.36 -30.25 22.83
CA ILE A 15 17.49 -30.47 23.99
C ILE A 15 18.01 -29.55 25.11
N ALA A 16 17.14 -29.16 26.06
CA ALA A 16 17.34 -29.17 27.53
C ALA A 16 16.81 -27.91 28.24
N SER A 17 15.81 -28.13 29.09
CA SER A 17 15.18 -27.14 29.98
C SER A 17 15.95 -27.02 31.30
N ILE A 18 16.21 -25.80 31.79
CA ILE A 18 16.34 -25.46 33.23
C ILE A 18 15.82 -24.03 33.47
N LEU A 19 15.02 -23.85 34.55
CA LEU A 19 14.40 -22.61 35.03
C LEU A 19 15.40 -21.53 35.50
N ALA A 20 15.11 -20.25 35.21
CA ALA A 20 15.07 -19.16 36.23
C ALA A 20 14.71 -17.78 35.62
N THR A 21 13.61 -17.21 36.12
CA THR A 21 13.30 -15.77 36.30
C THR A 21 13.74 -14.75 35.25
N ALA A 22 12.80 -14.38 34.39
CA ALA A 22 12.47 -12.97 34.16
C ALA A 22 11.06 -12.94 33.59
N GLY A 23 10.17 -12.12 34.15
CA GLY A 23 8.94 -11.73 33.48
C GLY A 23 9.33 -10.98 32.21
N ALA A 24 9.59 -11.70 31.13
CA ALA A 24 9.62 -11.12 29.80
C ALA A 24 8.17 -10.75 29.48
N THR A 25 7.76 -9.55 29.88
CA THR A 25 6.78 -8.83 29.07
C THR A 25 7.40 -8.76 27.69
N ALA A 26 6.99 -9.69 26.81
CA ALA A 26 7.20 -9.51 25.39
C ALA A 26 6.73 -8.08 25.09
N PRO A 27 7.53 -7.25 24.40
CA PRO A 27 7.00 -5.98 23.92
C PRO A 27 5.72 -6.36 23.18
N SER A 28 4.58 -5.82 23.64
CA SER A 28 3.37 -5.85 22.84
C SER A 28 3.82 -5.28 21.50
N ALA A 29 3.91 -6.13 20.48
CA ALA A 29 4.17 -5.67 19.13
C ALA A 29 3.05 -4.65 18.89
N ALA A 30 3.41 -3.36 18.93
CA ALA A 30 2.48 -2.33 18.54
C ALA A 30 2.10 -2.71 17.12
N ILE A 31 0.85 -3.14 16.92
CA ILE A 31 0.31 -3.27 15.58
C ILE A 31 0.52 -1.88 15.00
N PRO A 32 1.35 -1.71 13.95
CA PRO A 32 1.50 -0.41 13.35
C PRO A 32 0.09 0.05 13.00
N VAL A 33 -0.32 1.18 13.58
CA VAL A 33 -1.58 1.83 13.21
C VAL A 33 -1.37 2.26 11.78
N ASN A 34 -1.74 1.39 10.85
CA ASN A 34 -1.56 1.64 9.45
C ASN A 34 -2.69 2.56 8.99
N ASP A 35 -2.34 3.64 8.32
CA ASP A 35 -3.34 4.53 7.75
C ASP A 35 -3.92 3.84 6.52
N PRO A 36 -5.20 3.44 6.53
CA PRO A 36 -5.77 2.65 5.45
C PRO A 36 -5.80 3.44 4.13
N LEU A 37 -5.71 4.77 4.18
CA LEU A 37 -5.58 5.60 2.98
C LEU A 37 -4.19 5.46 2.34
N ILE A 38 -3.13 5.32 3.15
CA ILE A 38 -1.79 5.05 2.64
C ILE A 38 -1.77 3.70 1.91
N ASP A 39 -2.44 2.68 2.45
CA ASP A 39 -2.53 1.37 1.80
C ASP A 39 -3.27 1.44 0.45
N ALA A 40 -4.38 2.18 0.38
CA ALA A 40 -5.12 2.37 -0.86
C ALA A 40 -4.28 3.09 -1.93
N ILE A 41 -3.60 4.19 -1.55
CA ILE A 41 -2.71 4.94 -2.45
C ILE A 41 -1.53 4.08 -2.90
N ALA A 42 -0.95 3.28 -1.99
CA ALA A 42 0.14 2.37 -2.32
C ALA A 42 -0.30 1.27 -3.29
N ALA A 43 -1.49 0.70 -3.11
CA ALA A 43 -2.05 -0.29 -4.03
C ALA A 43 -2.27 0.29 -5.43
N PHE A 44 -2.81 1.51 -5.53
CA PHE A 44 -2.98 2.21 -6.80
C PHE A 44 -1.65 2.45 -7.52
N ARG A 45 -0.65 3.00 -6.82
CA ARG A 45 0.69 3.23 -7.38
C ARG A 45 1.36 1.92 -7.81
N ALA A 46 1.22 0.85 -7.03
CA ALA A 46 1.74 -0.46 -7.39
C ALA A 46 1.04 -1.03 -8.65
N GLY A 47 -0.26 -0.79 -8.81
CA GLY A 47 -1.03 -1.15 -10.00
C GLY A 47 -0.58 -0.41 -11.26
N LEU A 48 -0.29 0.90 -11.14
CA LEU A 48 0.29 1.70 -12.23
C LEU A 48 1.67 1.19 -12.61
N ASP A 49 2.56 0.99 -11.64
CA ASP A 49 3.90 0.43 -11.86
C ASP A 49 3.85 -0.96 -12.51
N ASP A 50 2.83 -1.77 -12.19
CA ASP A 50 2.63 -3.07 -12.80
C ASP A 50 2.14 -2.96 -14.25
N TYR A 51 1.18 -2.08 -14.50
CA TYR A 51 0.71 -1.75 -15.85
C TYR A 51 1.87 -1.29 -16.74
N ASP A 52 2.63 -0.29 -16.30
CA ASP A 52 3.74 0.29 -17.07
C ASP A 52 4.83 -0.72 -17.42
N ARG A 53 5.06 -1.73 -16.56
CA ARG A 53 6.05 -2.79 -16.79
C ARG A 53 5.55 -3.91 -17.70
N ASN A 54 4.26 -4.24 -17.62
CA ASN A 54 3.72 -5.48 -18.17
C ASN A 54 2.74 -5.30 -19.34
N ALA A 55 2.13 -4.13 -19.49
CA ALA A 55 1.20 -3.84 -20.57
C ALA A 55 1.90 -3.96 -21.94
N ARG A 56 1.35 -4.80 -22.83
CA ARG A 56 1.88 -5.04 -24.19
C ARG A 56 0.91 -4.46 -25.22
N LEU A 57 1.43 -3.59 -26.08
CA LEU A 57 0.67 -2.68 -26.96
C LEU A 57 -0.04 -3.32 -28.16
N GLU A 58 -0.33 -4.62 -28.15
CA GLU A 58 -0.80 -5.33 -29.35
C GLU A 58 -2.33 -5.52 -29.40
N ASP A 59 -3.04 -5.35 -28.28
CA ASP A 59 -4.49 -5.60 -28.19
C ASP A 59 -5.13 -4.67 -27.15
N GLU A 60 -5.91 -3.70 -27.64
CA GLU A 60 -6.57 -2.66 -26.82
C GLU A 60 -7.53 -3.26 -25.78
N GLU A 61 -8.32 -4.29 -26.14
CA GLU A 61 -9.27 -4.91 -25.21
C GLU A 61 -8.53 -5.64 -24.06
N LYS A 62 -7.40 -6.28 -24.38
CA LYS A 62 -6.55 -6.89 -23.34
C LYS A 62 -5.84 -5.85 -22.48
N LEU A 63 -5.47 -4.70 -23.05
CA LEU A 63 -4.87 -3.60 -22.30
C LEU A 63 -5.87 -3.00 -21.31
N ASP A 64 -7.10 -2.73 -21.73
CA ASP A 64 -8.15 -2.20 -20.86
C ASP A 64 -8.47 -3.18 -19.73
N ALA A 65 -8.61 -4.48 -20.03
CA ALA A 65 -8.82 -5.50 -19.01
C ALA A 65 -7.64 -5.60 -18.02
N TYR A 66 -6.40 -5.40 -18.51
CA TYR A 66 -5.21 -5.41 -17.66
C TYR A 66 -5.14 -4.14 -16.78
N ALA A 67 -5.43 -2.97 -17.34
CA ALA A 67 -5.52 -1.70 -16.62
C ALA A 67 -6.52 -1.79 -15.47
N GLU A 68 -7.72 -2.31 -15.76
CA GLU A 68 -8.76 -2.51 -14.76
C GLU A 68 -8.28 -3.43 -13.62
N ALA A 69 -7.68 -4.57 -13.97
CA ALA A 69 -7.18 -5.54 -13.01
C ALA A 69 -5.96 -5.04 -12.20
N SER A 70 -5.15 -4.14 -12.75
CA SER A 70 -3.93 -3.64 -12.09
C SER A 70 -4.19 -2.40 -11.25
N PHE A 71 -4.61 -1.29 -11.86
CA PHE A 71 -4.80 0.00 -11.17
C PHE A 71 -6.26 0.47 -11.14
N GLY A 72 -7.14 -0.02 -12.02
CA GLY A 72 -8.55 0.39 -12.05
C GLY A 72 -9.27 0.07 -10.73
N LEU A 73 -9.18 -1.17 -10.26
CA LEU A 73 -9.78 -1.57 -8.97
C LEU A 73 -9.25 -0.75 -7.77
N PRO A 74 -7.93 -0.56 -7.58
CA PRO A 74 -7.43 0.38 -6.56
C PRO A 74 -7.88 1.83 -6.76
N MET A 75 -7.98 2.30 -8.01
CA MET A 75 -8.45 3.65 -8.32
C MET A 75 -9.89 3.84 -7.84
N THR A 76 -10.79 2.89 -8.10
CA THR A 76 -12.18 2.92 -7.60
C THR A 76 -12.23 3.08 -6.08
N VAL A 77 -11.38 2.37 -5.34
CA VAL A 77 -11.31 2.50 -3.88
C VAL A 77 -10.94 3.93 -3.45
N ILE A 78 -10.08 4.60 -4.20
CA ILE A 78 -9.65 5.98 -3.95
C ILE A 78 -10.75 6.99 -4.35
N GLU A 79 -11.40 6.79 -5.50
CA GLU A 79 -12.48 7.62 -6.02
C GLU A 79 -13.72 7.58 -5.12
N GLU A 80 -14.01 6.43 -4.51
CA GLU A 80 -15.12 6.24 -3.57
C GLU A 80 -14.72 6.49 -2.10
N TRP A 81 -13.55 7.07 -1.86
CA TRP A 81 -13.05 7.23 -0.49
C TRP A 81 -13.77 8.35 0.28
N GLU A 82 -14.56 7.96 1.29
CA GLU A 82 -15.37 8.91 2.10
C GLU A 82 -14.83 9.15 3.52
N ARG A 83 -13.72 8.50 3.90
CA ARG A 83 -13.20 8.55 5.28
C ARG A 83 -12.09 9.61 5.44
N PRO A 84 -11.90 10.20 6.63
CA PRO A 84 -10.72 11.01 6.91
C PRO A 84 -9.43 10.19 6.76
N ALA A 85 -8.32 10.86 6.44
CA ALA A 85 -7.02 10.26 6.71
C ALA A 85 -6.85 10.09 8.24
N THR A 86 -6.20 9.02 8.68
CA THR A 86 -6.04 8.75 10.12
C THR A 86 -4.68 9.17 10.66
N SER A 87 -3.81 9.69 9.78
CA SER A 87 -2.48 10.15 10.13
C SER A 87 -2.05 11.37 9.31
N LYS A 88 -1.07 12.11 9.82
CA LYS A 88 -0.44 13.22 9.10
C LYS A 88 0.16 12.75 7.78
N GLN A 89 0.77 11.56 7.78
CA GLN A 89 1.37 11.00 6.58
C GLN A 89 0.32 10.67 5.53
N GLY A 90 -0.83 10.10 5.93
CA GLY A 90 -1.93 9.81 5.00
C GLY A 90 -2.54 11.07 4.41
N ALA A 91 -2.73 12.12 5.21
CA ALA A 91 -3.19 13.42 4.70
C ALA A 91 -2.20 14.02 3.69
N ILE A 92 -0.89 13.91 3.92
CA ILE A 92 0.14 14.38 2.98
C ILE A 92 0.12 13.54 1.69
N GLU A 93 0.04 12.22 1.78
CA GLU A 93 0.00 11.35 0.59
C GLU A 93 -1.26 11.58 -0.25
N ALA A 94 -2.41 11.80 0.39
CA ALA A 94 -3.64 12.16 -0.30
C ALA A 94 -3.49 13.47 -1.09
N LEU A 95 -2.95 14.52 -0.47
CA LEU A 95 -2.69 15.78 -1.16
C LEU A 95 -1.67 15.64 -2.29
N ARG A 96 -0.65 14.80 -2.13
CA ARG A 96 0.31 14.51 -3.22
C ARG A 96 -0.36 13.84 -4.40
N LEU A 97 -1.19 12.82 -4.16
CA LEU A 97 -1.94 12.16 -5.22
C LEU A 97 -2.89 13.16 -5.93
N ALA A 98 -3.62 13.97 -5.17
CA ALA A 98 -4.49 15.00 -5.75
C ALA A 98 -3.72 15.99 -6.65
N LEU A 99 -2.51 16.41 -6.23
CA LEU A 99 -1.67 17.29 -7.04
C LEU A 99 -1.18 16.62 -8.33
N ASP A 100 -0.76 15.35 -8.26
CA ASP A 100 -0.33 14.58 -9.44
C ASP A 100 -1.49 14.47 -10.45
N GLU A 101 -2.69 14.16 -9.96
CA GLU A 101 -3.91 14.06 -10.77
C GLU A 101 -4.31 15.39 -11.43
N MET A 102 -4.27 16.49 -10.68
CA MET A 102 -4.55 17.83 -11.21
C MET A 102 -3.51 18.29 -12.25
N SER A 103 -2.28 17.77 -12.18
CA SER A 103 -1.25 18.09 -13.18
C SER A 103 -1.42 17.29 -14.48
N SER A 104 -2.08 16.15 -14.41
CA SER A 104 -2.25 15.20 -15.51
C SER A 104 -3.61 15.36 -16.21
N PHE A 105 -4.64 15.78 -15.48
CA PHE A 105 -6.02 15.84 -15.95
C PHE A 105 -6.69 17.17 -15.60
N GLU A 106 -7.54 17.68 -16.49
CA GLU A 106 -8.31 18.91 -16.25
C GLU A 106 -9.37 18.71 -15.15
N ALA A 107 -9.95 17.51 -15.07
CA ALA A 107 -10.87 17.10 -14.02
C ALA A 107 -10.66 15.62 -13.71
N SER A 108 -10.24 15.31 -12.48
CA SER A 108 -10.06 13.94 -12.01
C SER A 108 -11.02 13.63 -10.84
N PRO A 109 -11.77 12.51 -10.89
CA PRO A 109 -12.64 12.07 -9.80
C PRO A 109 -11.87 11.70 -8.52
N THR A 110 -10.56 11.48 -8.62
CA THR A 110 -9.66 11.21 -7.48
C THR A 110 -9.41 12.46 -6.62
N VAL A 111 -9.51 13.66 -7.20
CA VAL A 111 -9.14 14.89 -6.51
C VAL A 111 -10.07 15.21 -5.33
N PRO A 112 -11.42 15.25 -5.47
CA PRO A 112 -12.32 15.53 -4.35
C PRO A 112 -12.15 14.62 -3.12
N PRO A 113 -12.12 13.27 -3.24
CA PRO A 113 -12.00 12.41 -2.06
C PRO A 113 -10.64 12.54 -1.37
N MET A 114 -9.54 12.73 -2.11
CA MET A 114 -8.21 12.92 -1.52
C MET A 114 -8.07 14.25 -0.78
N VAL A 115 -8.58 15.34 -1.36
CA VAL A 115 -8.63 16.64 -0.67
C VAL A 115 -9.54 16.55 0.55
N GLY A 116 -10.70 15.90 0.45
CA GLY A 116 -11.64 15.70 1.55
C GLY A 116 -11.05 14.91 2.71
N ALA A 117 -10.38 13.80 2.43
CA ALA A 117 -9.73 12.96 3.44
C ALA A 117 -8.62 13.73 4.19
N ALA A 118 -7.81 14.51 3.47
CA ALA A 118 -6.77 15.34 4.07
C ALA A 118 -7.35 16.50 4.89
N LEU A 119 -8.37 17.18 4.38
CA LEU A 119 -9.04 18.28 5.09
C LEU A 119 -9.66 17.79 6.40
N ALA A 120 -10.39 16.67 6.36
CA ALA A 120 -11.00 16.08 7.55
C ALA A 120 -9.95 15.72 8.62
N TYR A 121 -8.77 15.23 8.24
CA TYR A 121 -7.66 15.01 9.17
C TYR A 121 -7.18 16.34 9.79
N LEU A 122 -6.98 17.38 8.97
CA LEU A 122 -6.50 18.68 9.44
C LEU A 122 -7.52 19.39 10.36
N GLU A 123 -8.80 19.12 10.17
CA GLU A 123 -9.90 19.59 11.03
C GLU A 123 -10.06 18.77 12.32
N GLY A 124 -9.32 17.67 12.46
CA GLY A 124 -9.38 16.79 13.63
C GLY A 124 -10.56 15.82 13.63
N LEU A 125 -11.13 15.51 12.46
CA LEU A 125 -12.29 14.61 12.30
C LEU A 125 -11.92 13.13 12.16
N GLN A 126 -10.64 12.77 12.29
CA GLN A 126 -10.22 11.37 12.34
C GLN A 126 -10.76 10.68 13.61
N SER A 127 -11.44 9.55 13.44
CA SER A 127 -12.02 8.73 14.52
C SER A 127 -11.14 7.54 14.92
#